data_AF-A0A9D7N126-F1
#
_entry.id   AF-A0A9D7N126-F1
#
_cell.length_a   1.000
_cell.length_b   1.000
_cell.length_c   1.000
_cell.angle_alpha   90.00
_cell.angle_beta   90.00
_cell.angle_gamma   90.00
#
_symmetry.space_group_name_H-M   'P 1'
#
loop_
_entity.id
_entity.type
_entity.pdbx_description
1 polymer ?
#
loop_
_entity_poly.entity_id
_entity_poly.type
_entity_poly.pdbx_seq_one_letter_code
_entity_poly.pdbx_strand_id
1 'polypeptide(L)'
;MPSPRWRSCPSCRALLDPQSASCVYCGAPLTGERRARSAEAPPDIDEARERFPVTRAITALLVAIYAAQLALQMLLYGEPPEIRGLFAFLAPSDRAQVLFCGLPPQASEPWYLGAWSYVLSSFSHAGLLHLGFNLSAFAVLGRRVESALGGGFALLLIGVGSLSLALAPLLQPGGHIGFSGVACAFLGAVLVHARLTRDEMVVQIAKHWTISMAIWSLMPGVSWAGHLAGFALGALLTALWLAPMARALRSRRARRAAGALSAVALLACVALHLREALPALRYRKFNLVDELAVRLYNDLSEGRSDRSWAEAALRDLDQIGPLPGPWQELGGALATNLDALDATERSPEERRRATQGLVRSIDTWIEERKRYLTRLSSVLCVEPLRHVRERA
;
A
#
# COMPACT_ATOMS: atom_id res chain seq x y z
N MET A 1 38.10 31.91 -6.75
CA MET A 1 38.06 30.43 -6.63
C MET A 1 37.19 29.90 -7.77
N PRO A 2 37.64 28.93 -8.59
CA PRO A 2 36.73 28.36 -9.58
C PRO A 2 35.65 27.58 -8.82
N SER A 3 34.37 27.88 -9.08
CA SER A 3 33.27 27.14 -8.50
C SER A 3 33.37 25.67 -8.91
N PRO A 4 33.09 24.71 -8.01
CA PRO A 4 33.02 23.31 -8.41
C PRO A 4 31.82 23.17 -9.35
N ARG A 5 32.08 23.04 -10.66
CA ARG A 5 31.04 22.84 -11.67
C ARG A 5 30.57 21.40 -11.59
N TRP A 6 29.68 21.12 -10.63
CA TRP A 6 28.96 19.85 -10.53
C TRP A 6 28.45 19.40 -11.90
N ARG A 7 28.65 18.12 -12.24
CA ARG A 7 28.14 17.54 -13.49
C ARG A 7 26.90 16.71 -13.20
N SER A 8 25.84 16.86 -14.00
CA SER A 8 24.67 16.00 -13.91
C SER A 8 24.92 14.67 -14.62
N CYS A 9 24.56 13.55 -13.99
CA CYS A 9 24.56 12.24 -14.64
C CYS A 9 23.56 12.24 -15.81
N PRO A 10 23.95 11.89 -17.06
CA PRO A 10 23.02 11.88 -18.18
C PRO A 10 21.90 10.84 -17.99
N SER A 11 22.14 9.78 -17.20
CA SER A 11 21.17 8.70 -17.00
C SER A 11 20.21 8.92 -15.82
N CYS A 12 20.68 9.37 -14.66
CA CYS A 12 19.82 9.54 -13.48
C CYS A 12 19.75 10.98 -12.95
N ARG A 13 20.39 11.93 -13.64
CA ARG A 13 20.46 13.37 -13.32
C ARG A 13 21.04 13.72 -11.94
N ALA A 14 21.61 12.75 -11.23
CA ALA A 14 22.35 13.03 -10.00
C ALA A 14 23.49 14.03 -10.24
N LEU A 15 23.67 14.96 -9.31
CA LEU A 15 24.78 15.90 -9.30
C LEU A 15 26.01 15.21 -8.71
N LEU A 16 27.13 15.32 -9.42
CA LEU A 16 28.34 14.53 -9.17
C LEU A 16 29.57 15.41 -9.26
N ASP A 17 30.63 14.96 -8.60
CA ASP A 17 31.96 15.53 -8.76
C ASP A 17 32.41 15.38 -10.24
N PRO A 18 32.96 16.44 -10.86
CA PRO A 18 33.53 16.41 -12.21
C PRO A 18 34.42 15.18 -12.50
N GLN A 19 35.22 14.77 -11.52
CA GLN A 19 36.25 13.73 -11.63
C GLN A 19 35.70 12.30 -11.52
N SER A 20 34.41 12.13 -11.22
CA SER A 20 33.80 10.80 -11.09
C SER A 20 33.85 10.03 -12.42
N ALA A 21 34.46 8.85 -12.43
CA ALA A 21 34.51 7.96 -13.61
C ALA A 21 33.17 7.29 -13.91
N SER A 22 32.32 7.10 -12.89
CA SER A 22 30.97 6.56 -13.02
C SER A 22 30.01 7.19 -12.00
N CYS A 23 28.71 7.12 -12.26
CA CYS A 23 27.68 7.73 -11.43
C CYS A 23 27.54 6.98 -10.10
N VAL A 24 27.68 7.71 -9.00
CA VAL A 24 27.56 7.15 -7.65
C VAL A 24 26.13 6.79 -7.25
N TYR A 25 25.13 7.08 -8.07
CA TYR A 25 23.75 6.69 -7.81
C TYR A 25 23.21 5.60 -8.74
N CYS A 26 23.57 5.61 -10.02
CA CYS A 26 23.04 4.63 -10.98
C CYS A 26 24.10 3.76 -11.66
N GLY A 27 25.39 4.01 -11.43
CA GLY A 27 26.49 3.22 -12.01
C GLY A 27 26.77 3.49 -13.48
N ALA A 28 26.09 4.46 -14.11
CA ALA A 28 26.36 4.85 -15.48
C ALA A 28 27.80 5.41 -15.63
N PRO A 29 28.58 4.99 -16.64
CA PRO A 29 29.90 5.56 -16.89
C PRO A 29 29.78 7.06 -17.21
N LEU A 30 30.73 7.86 -16.72
CA LEU A 30 30.79 9.32 -16.85
C LEU A 30 32.05 9.79 -17.57
N THR A 31 33.15 9.05 -17.49
CA THR A 31 34.39 9.36 -18.22
C THR A 31 34.44 8.64 -19.57
N GLY A 32 34.97 9.34 -20.56
CA GLY A 32 35.12 8.85 -21.93
C GLY A 32 36.25 7.83 -22.13
N GLU A 33 36.77 7.18 -21.10
CA GLU A 33 37.90 6.25 -21.26
C GLU A 33 37.50 4.88 -21.83
N ARG A 34 36.20 4.53 -21.80
CA ARG A 34 35.62 3.49 -22.67
C ARG A 34 35.15 4.01 -24.03
N ARG A 35 35.19 5.33 -24.27
CA ARG A 35 34.79 5.99 -25.52
C ARG A 35 35.85 5.83 -26.62
N ALA A 36 37.07 5.46 -26.26
CA ALA A 36 38.16 5.20 -27.20
C ALA A 36 38.25 3.74 -27.69
N ARG A 37 37.51 2.79 -27.08
CA ARG A 37 37.45 1.38 -27.57
C ARG A 37 36.09 1.00 -28.16
N SER A 38 35.12 1.90 -28.13
CA SER A 38 33.79 1.71 -28.71
C SER A 38 33.38 3.06 -29.30
N ALA A 39 33.49 3.19 -30.62
CA ALA A 39 33.13 4.37 -31.38
C ALA A 39 31.60 4.52 -31.48
N GLU A 40 30.92 4.64 -30.34
CA GLU A 40 29.47 4.87 -30.27
C GLU A 40 29.20 6.19 -29.57
N ALA A 41 28.34 6.99 -30.20
CA ALA A 41 27.87 8.30 -29.78
C ALA A 41 27.43 8.30 -28.30
N PRO A 42 27.41 9.46 -27.60
CA PRO A 42 26.78 9.52 -26.29
C PRO A 42 25.34 8.96 -26.41
N PRO A 43 24.89 8.10 -25.48
CA PRO A 43 23.54 7.57 -25.54
C PRO A 43 22.58 8.75 -25.58
N ASP A 44 21.64 8.68 -26.52
CA ASP A 44 20.60 9.69 -26.69
C ASP A 44 19.93 9.94 -25.34
N ILE A 45 19.41 11.15 -25.11
CA ILE A 45 18.60 11.47 -23.92
C ILE A 45 17.46 10.47 -23.73
N ASP A 46 16.94 9.91 -24.83
CA ASP A 46 15.97 8.83 -24.82
C ASP A 46 16.57 7.48 -24.38
N GLU A 47 17.77 7.12 -24.84
CA GLU A 47 18.47 5.89 -24.43
C GLU A 47 18.94 5.95 -22.96
N ALA A 48 19.31 7.14 -22.48
CA ALA A 48 19.63 7.41 -21.09
C ALA A 48 18.38 7.35 -20.18
N ARG A 49 17.22 7.79 -20.70
CA ARG A 49 15.89 7.61 -20.06
C ARG A 49 15.53 6.13 -20.01
N GLU A 50 15.76 5.36 -21.06
CA GLU A 50 15.39 3.95 -21.16
C GLU A 50 16.23 2.98 -20.32
N ARG A 51 17.26 3.45 -19.62
CA ARG A 51 18.22 2.58 -18.90
C ARG A 51 17.63 1.80 -17.71
N PHE A 52 16.53 2.26 -17.12
CA PHE A 52 15.93 1.66 -15.91
C PHE A 52 14.40 1.58 -15.99
N PRO A 53 13.85 0.79 -16.92
CA PRO A 53 12.41 0.78 -17.20
C PRO A 53 11.58 0.33 -15.99
N VAL A 54 12.02 -0.64 -15.20
CA VAL A 54 11.27 -1.14 -14.03
C VAL A 54 11.24 -0.09 -12.94
N THR A 55 12.40 0.47 -12.59
CA THR A 55 12.47 1.50 -11.54
C THR A 55 11.61 2.71 -11.90
N ARG A 56 11.63 3.14 -13.16
CA ARG A 56 10.80 4.24 -13.66
C ARG A 56 9.31 3.92 -13.65
N ALA A 57 8.92 2.77 -14.18
CA ALA A 57 7.52 2.36 -14.25
C ALA A 57 6.91 2.27 -12.85
N ILE A 58 7.62 1.69 -11.89
CA ILE A 58 7.14 1.56 -10.51
C ILE A 58 7.11 2.91 -9.81
N THR A 59 8.13 3.77 -10.01
CA THR A 59 8.10 5.15 -9.49
C THR A 59 6.87 5.91 -9.99
N ALA A 60 6.59 5.84 -11.30
CA ALA A 60 5.41 6.47 -11.89
C ALA A 60 4.11 5.87 -11.36
N LEU A 61 4.06 4.55 -11.17
CA LEU A 61 2.91 3.86 -10.61
C LEU A 61 2.61 4.30 -9.17
N LEU A 62 3.62 4.42 -8.30
CA LEU A 62 3.41 4.87 -6.91
C LEU A 62 2.86 6.30 -6.86
N VAL A 63 3.38 7.19 -7.71
CA VAL A 63 2.85 8.56 -7.85
C VAL A 63 1.42 8.56 -8.39
N ALA A 64 1.13 7.74 -9.40
CA ALA A 64 -0.19 7.64 -10.01
C ALA A 64 -1.23 7.09 -9.02
N ILE A 65 -0.89 6.05 -8.25
CA ILE A 65 -1.76 5.49 -7.22
C ILE A 65 -2.06 6.54 -6.15
N TYR A 66 -1.04 7.21 -5.62
CA TYR A 66 -1.23 8.24 -4.61
C TYR A 66 -2.09 9.41 -5.13
N ALA A 67 -1.84 9.90 -6.34
CA ALA A 67 -2.65 10.95 -6.94
C ALA A 67 -4.10 10.49 -7.20
N ALA A 68 -4.28 9.23 -7.65
CA ALA A 68 -5.60 8.65 -7.84
C ALA A 68 -6.36 8.51 -6.51
N GLN A 69 -5.69 8.17 -5.41
CA GLN A 69 -6.29 8.13 -4.08
C GLN A 69 -6.86 9.50 -3.69
N LEU A 70 -6.07 10.57 -3.84
CA LEU A 70 -6.49 11.93 -3.52
C LEU A 70 -7.60 12.46 -4.46
N ALA A 71 -7.53 12.14 -5.76
CA ALA A 71 -8.54 12.56 -6.71
C ALA A 71 -9.86 11.80 -6.50
N LEU A 72 -9.80 10.48 -6.30
CA LEU A 72 -10.97 9.63 -6.18
C LEU A 72 -11.68 9.84 -4.85
N GLN A 73 -10.97 10.11 -3.75
CA GLN A 73 -11.63 10.45 -2.49
C GLN A 73 -12.39 11.77 -2.59
N MET A 74 -11.88 12.76 -3.33
CA MET A 74 -12.56 14.02 -3.55
C MET A 74 -13.78 13.82 -4.43
N LEU A 75 -13.62 13.08 -5.54
CA LEU A 75 -14.71 12.79 -6.47
C LEU A 75 -15.82 11.95 -5.86
N LEU A 76 -15.45 10.90 -5.12
CA LEU A 76 -16.41 10.01 -4.49
C LEU A 76 -16.93 10.66 -3.22
N TYR A 77 -16.09 10.92 -2.23
CA TYR A 77 -16.52 11.27 -0.87
C TYR A 77 -16.62 12.77 -0.59
N GLY A 78 -16.16 13.64 -1.49
CA GLY A 78 -16.09 15.09 -1.21
C GLY A 78 -15.05 15.44 -0.14
N GLU A 79 -14.12 14.52 0.14
CA GLU A 79 -13.16 14.65 1.24
C GLU A 79 -11.86 15.28 0.77
N PRO A 80 -11.45 16.43 1.34
CA PRO A 80 -10.11 16.96 1.09
C PRO A 80 -9.03 16.05 1.67
N PRO A 81 -7.78 16.11 1.14
CA PRO A 81 -6.65 15.45 1.75
C PRO A 81 -6.48 15.87 3.20
N GLU A 82 -6.12 14.92 4.06
CA GLU A 82 -5.97 15.20 5.47
C GLU A 82 -4.62 15.85 5.76
N ILE A 83 -4.61 16.67 6.81
CA ILE A 83 -3.40 17.32 7.33
C ILE A 83 -3.34 17.04 8.83
N ARG A 84 -2.75 15.89 9.20
CA ARG A 84 -2.60 15.44 10.60
C ARG A 84 -1.12 15.47 11.01
N GLY A 85 -0.52 16.66 10.99
CA GLY A 85 0.91 16.86 11.26
C GLY A 85 1.81 16.55 10.05
N LEU A 86 3.13 16.54 10.28
CA LEU A 86 4.12 16.45 9.20
C LEU A 86 4.08 15.10 8.45
N PHE A 87 3.92 13.98 9.16
CA PHE A 87 3.94 12.64 8.57
C PHE A 87 2.69 12.27 7.79
N ALA A 88 1.56 12.88 8.14
CA ALA A 88 0.27 12.72 7.47
C ALA A 88 -0.13 14.01 6.71
N PHE A 89 0.85 14.77 6.22
CA PHE A 89 0.60 15.91 5.33
C PHE A 89 0.13 15.39 3.96
N LEU A 90 -1.06 15.85 3.53
CA LEU A 90 -1.75 15.36 2.33
C LEU A 90 -2.01 13.85 2.39
N ALA A 91 -2.39 13.33 3.55
CA ALA A 91 -2.73 11.92 3.68
C ALA A 91 -4.06 11.62 2.95
N PRO A 92 -4.16 10.51 2.20
CA PRO A 92 -5.45 10.00 1.75
C PRO A 92 -6.31 9.60 2.95
N SER A 93 -7.62 9.80 2.86
CA SER A 93 -8.54 9.44 3.94
C SER A 93 -8.56 7.93 4.18
N ASP A 94 -8.95 7.51 5.39
CA ASP A 94 -9.04 6.09 5.73
C ASP A 94 -9.97 5.32 4.77
N ARG A 95 -11.07 5.97 4.34
CA ARG A 95 -11.99 5.45 3.32
C ARG A 95 -11.30 5.26 1.96
N ALA A 96 -10.48 6.23 1.54
CA ALA A 96 -9.70 6.14 0.31
C ALA A 96 -8.67 5.00 0.39
N GLN A 97 -8.04 4.79 1.54
CA GLN A 97 -7.08 3.70 1.73
C GLN A 97 -7.76 2.32 1.67
N VAL A 98 -8.89 2.15 2.36
CA VAL A 98 -9.71 0.92 2.25
C VAL A 98 -10.13 0.66 0.81
N LEU A 99 -10.55 1.71 0.10
CA LEU A 99 -10.96 1.59 -1.30
C LEU A 99 -9.84 1.08 -2.20
N PHE A 100 -8.61 1.54 -1.99
CA PHE A 100 -7.48 1.23 -2.88
C PHE A 100 -6.72 -0.04 -2.52
N CYS A 101 -6.58 -0.35 -1.23
CA CYS A 101 -5.79 -1.49 -0.78
C CYS A 101 -6.54 -2.47 0.11
N GLY A 102 -7.82 -2.24 0.42
CA GLY A 102 -8.64 -3.16 1.19
C GLY A 102 -8.32 -3.20 2.68
N LEU A 103 -7.54 -2.22 3.16
CA LEU A 103 -6.99 -2.16 4.50
C LEU A 103 -7.29 -0.80 5.14
N PRO A 104 -8.03 -0.76 6.27
CA PRO A 104 -8.06 0.43 7.11
C PRO A 104 -6.67 0.62 7.73
N PRO A 105 -6.12 1.85 7.80
CA PRO A 105 -4.75 2.08 8.26
C PRO A 105 -4.46 1.70 9.72
N GLN A 106 -5.46 1.28 10.49
CA GLN A 106 -5.35 0.92 11.91
C GLN A 106 -6.18 -0.33 12.27
N ALA A 107 -6.66 -1.10 11.29
CA ALA A 107 -7.46 -2.28 11.60
C ALA A 107 -6.65 -3.34 12.35
N SER A 108 -7.21 -3.82 13.46
CA SER A 108 -6.75 -5.02 14.18
C SER A 108 -6.89 -6.29 13.34
N GLU A 109 -7.75 -6.28 12.30
CA GLU A 109 -7.97 -7.38 11.36
C GLU A 109 -7.64 -6.98 9.90
N PRO A 110 -6.34 -6.91 9.55
CA PRO A 110 -5.84 -6.35 8.29
C PRO A 110 -6.15 -7.17 7.00
N TRP A 111 -7.05 -8.16 7.06
CA TRP A 111 -7.37 -9.06 5.94
C TRP A 111 -8.83 -8.97 5.48
N TYR A 112 -9.58 -7.94 5.87
CA TYR A 112 -11.03 -7.81 5.62
C TYR A 112 -11.47 -8.12 4.17
N LEU A 113 -10.69 -7.70 3.15
CA LEU A 113 -10.96 -8.07 1.76
C LEU A 113 -10.22 -9.34 1.32
N GLY A 114 -9.04 -9.64 1.86
CA GLY A 114 -8.27 -10.84 1.55
C GLY A 114 -6.76 -10.62 1.51
N ALA A 115 -5.97 -11.69 1.33
CA ALA A 115 -4.51 -11.65 1.43
C ALA A 115 -3.81 -10.77 0.36
N TRP A 116 -4.46 -10.49 -0.77
CA TRP A 116 -3.93 -9.57 -1.79
C TRP A 116 -3.85 -8.11 -1.29
N SER A 117 -4.62 -7.77 -0.25
CA SER A 117 -4.66 -6.44 0.35
C SER A 117 -3.27 -6.03 0.87
N TYR A 118 -2.50 -6.96 1.44
CA TYR A 118 -1.11 -6.71 1.87
C TYR A 118 -0.16 -6.34 0.72
N VAL A 119 -0.38 -6.94 -0.46
CA VAL A 119 0.41 -6.60 -1.65
C VAL A 119 0.04 -5.21 -2.11
N LEU A 120 -1.25 -4.87 -2.18
CA LEU A 120 -1.70 -3.55 -2.62
C LEU A 120 -1.39 -2.44 -1.62
N SER A 121 -1.39 -2.74 -0.32
CA SER A 121 -1.03 -1.79 0.73
C SER A 121 0.44 -1.37 0.64
N SER A 122 1.30 -2.23 0.08
CA SER A 122 2.70 -1.90 -0.23
C SER A 122 2.82 -0.77 -1.26
N PHE A 123 1.77 -0.51 -2.07
CA PHE A 123 1.76 0.59 -3.06
C PHE A 123 1.04 1.84 -2.56
N SER A 124 0.35 1.77 -1.41
CA SER A 124 -0.37 2.90 -0.80
C SER A 124 0.52 3.67 0.17
N HIS A 125 0.27 4.96 0.36
CA HIS A 125 1.08 5.82 1.23
C HIS A 125 0.24 6.70 2.16
N ALA A 126 0.75 6.92 3.36
CA ALA A 126 0.08 7.65 4.44
C ALA A 126 0.17 9.19 4.31
N GLY A 127 0.82 9.69 3.27
CA GLY A 127 1.11 11.12 3.13
C GLY A 127 2.26 11.40 2.17
N LEU A 128 2.44 12.67 1.84
CA LEU A 128 3.38 13.09 0.81
C LEU A 128 4.84 12.83 1.22
N LEU A 129 5.17 13.07 2.49
CA LEU A 129 6.52 12.82 3.00
C LEU A 129 6.85 11.32 3.00
N HIS A 130 5.88 10.47 3.36
CA HIS A 130 6.03 9.02 3.30
C HIS A 130 6.25 8.54 1.85
N LEU A 131 5.49 9.07 0.89
CA LEU A 131 5.74 8.81 -0.54
C LEU A 131 7.13 9.30 -0.97
N GLY A 132 7.49 10.54 -0.65
CA GLY A 132 8.77 11.15 -1.03
C GLY A 132 9.98 10.35 -0.52
N PHE A 133 9.93 9.88 0.73
CA PHE A 133 10.96 9.01 1.29
C PHE A 133 11.09 7.70 0.49
N ASN A 134 9.98 7.01 0.23
CA ASN A 134 9.98 5.76 -0.54
C ASN A 134 10.48 5.95 -1.98
N LEU A 135 10.06 7.02 -2.64
CA LEU A 135 10.54 7.36 -3.98
C LEU A 135 12.05 7.64 -3.97
N SER A 136 12.56 8.34 -2.96
CA SER A 136 14.00 8.62 -2.85
C SER A 136 14.82 7.34 -2.63
N ALA A 137 14.36 6.44 -1.76
CA ALA A 137 14.98 5.15 -1.50
C ALA A 137 14.97 4.27 -2.74
N PHE A 138 13.79 4.08 -3.33
CA PHE A 138 13.62 3.20 -4.47
C PHE A 138 14.30 3.72 -5.73
N ALA A 139 14.36 5.03 -5.93
CA ALA A 139 15.11 5.61 -7.05
C ALA A 139 16.59 5.19 -7.00
N VAL A 140 17.23 5.23 -5.82
CA VAL A 140 18.64 4.84 -5.68
C VAL A 140 18.79 3.31 -5.73
N LEU A 141 18.08 2.60 -4.87
CA LEU A 141 18.23 1.15 -4.71
C LEU A 141 17.73 0.38 -5.94
N GLY A 142 16.58 0.80 -6.51
CA GLY A 142 15.98 0.22 -7.71
C GLY A 142 16.93 0.27 -8.91
N ARG A 143 17.51 1.44 -9.21
CA ARG A 143 18.49 1.57 -10.31
C ARG A 143 19.71 0.69 -10.10
N ARG A 144 20.18 0.55 -8.86
CA ARG A 144 21.33 -0.31 -8.54
C ARG A 144 21.04 -1.78 -8.78
N VAL A 145 19.91 -2.27 -8.27
CA VAL A 145 19.46 -3.64 -8.50
C VAL A 145 19.21 -3.89 -9.98
N GLU A 146 18.53 -2.99 -10.68
CA GLU A 146 18.21 -3.15 -12.09
C GLU A 146 19.47 -3.14 -12.97
N SER A 147 20.46 -2.30 -12.66
CA SER A 147 21.75 -2.30 -13.35
C SER A 147 22.58 -3.56 -13.10
N ALA A 148 22.59 -4.07 -11.85
CA ALA A 148 23.49 -5.15 -11.44
C ALA A 148 22.89 -6.55 -11.68
N LEU A 149 21.58 -6.68 -11.47
CA LEU A 149 20.86 -7.96 -11.44
C LEU A 149 19.76 -8.07 -12.51
N GLY A 150 19.40 -6.94 -13.14
CA GLY A 150 18.44 -6.87 -14.24
C GLY A 150 16.99 -6.63 -13.81
N GLY A 151 16.19 -6.05 -14.71
CA GLY A 151 14.79 -5.68 -14.43
C GLY A 151 13.89 -6.86 -14.04
N GLY A 152 14.10 -8.06 -14.60
CA GLY A 152 13.34 -9.25 -14.19
C GLY A 152 13.56 -9.64 -12.73
N PHE A 153 14.77 -9.46 -12.21
CA PHE A 153 15.07 -9.68 -10.79
C PHE A 153 14.51 -8.56 -9.91
N ALA A 154 14.53 -7.31 -10.40
CA ALA A 154 13.87 -6.19 -9.71
C ALA A 154 12.37 -6.44 -9.54
N LEU A 155 11.67 -6.93 -10.57
CA LEU A 155 10.24 -7.31 -10.46
C LEU A 155 9.99 -8.42 -9.44
N LEU A 156 10.86 -9.42 -9.39
CA LEU A 156 10.79 -10.49 -8.39
C LEU A 156 10.96 -9.94 -6.97
N LEU A 157 11.92 -9.03 -6.76
CA LEU A 157 12.12 -8.35 -5.47
C LEU A 157 10.92 -7.48 -5.08
N ILE A 158 10.21 -6.87 -6.03
CA ILE A 158 8.98 -6.13 -5.74
C ILE A 158 7.90 -7.08 -5.23
N GLY A 159 7.71 -8.22 -5.90
CA GLY A 159 6.75 -9.24 -5.46
C GLY A 159 7.07 -9.75 -4.05
N VAL A 160 8.31 -10.20 -3.83
CA VAL A 160 8.75 -10.73 -2.53
C VAL A 160 8.77 -9.65 -1.44
N GLY A 161 9.21 -8.43 -1.77
CA GLY A 161 9.19 -7.30 -0.87
C GLY A 161 7.77 -6.93 -0.43
N SER A 162 6.78 -7.08 -1.30
CA SER A 162 5.38 -6.81 -0.95
C SER A 162 4.81 -7.84 0.03
N LEU A 163 5.36 -9.07 0.05
CA LEU A 163 5.00 -10.08 1.06
C LEU A 163 5.47 -9.70 2.47
N SER A 164 6.41 -8.77 2.61
CA SER A 164 6.86 -8.32 3.94
C SER A 164 5.72 -7.71 4.76
N LEU A 165 4.75 -7.04 4.12
CA LEU A 165 3.57 -6.49 4.80
C LEU A 165 2.58 -7.57 5.24
N ALA A 166 2.57 -8.75 4.62
CA ALA A 166 1.80 -9.89 5.10
C ALA A 166 2.45 -10.56 6.31
N LEU A 167 3.78 -10.43 6.47
CA LEU A 167 4.52 -10.97 7.61
C LEU A 167 4.59 -9.99 8.79
N ALA A 168 4.51 -8.68 8.53
CA ALA A 168 4.63 -7.65 9.55
C ALA A 168 3.65 -7.82 10.74
N PRO A 169 2.35 -8.16 10.54
CA PRO A 169 1.41 -8.38 11.63
C PRO A 169 1.80 -9.48 12.62
N LEU A 170 2.65 -10.43 12.22
CA LEU A 170 3.12 -11.52 13.09
C LEU A 170 4.03 -11.03 14.22
N LEU A 171 4.70 -9.90 14.02
CA LEU A 171 5.66 -9.31 14.98
C LEU A 171 5.22 -7.93 15.48
N GLN A 172 4.44 -7.22 14.68
CA GLN A 172 3.91 -5.90 14.99
C GLN A 172 2.43 -5.86 14.57
N PRO A 173 1.49 -6.22 15.46
CA PRO A 173 0.07 -6.23 15.15
C PRO A 173 -0.43 -4.87 14.66
N GLY A 174 -1.33 -4.87 13.67
CA GLY A 174 -1.94 -3.67 13.09
C GLY A 174 -1.85 -3.63 11.56
N GLY A 175 -2.44 -2.57 10.99
CA GLY A 175 -2.37 -2.27 9.56
C GLY A 175 -1.01 -1.70 9.17
N HIS A 176 -0.47 -2.16 8.05
CA HIS A 176 0.80 -1.69 7.49
C HIS A 176 0.58 -1.24 6.05
N ILE A 177 1.15 -0.08 5.71
CA ILE A 177 1.09 0.51 4.37
C ILE A 177 2.46 1.09 4.00
N GLY A 178 2.73 1.20 2.71
CA GLY A 178 3.94 1.84 2.20
C GLY A 178 4.89 0.88 1.49
N PHE A 179 5.65 1.46 0.56
CA PHE A 179 6.58 0.72 -0.29
C PHE A 179 7.90 0.38 0.43
N SER A 180 8.03 0.73 1.70
CA SER A 180 9.30 0.71 2.43
C SER A 180 9.77 -0.71 2.75
N GLY A 181 8.84 -1.67 2.93
CA GLY A 181 9.17 -3.10 2.99
C GLY A 181 9.80 -3.60 1.69
N VAL A 182 9.28 -3.16 0.54
CA VAL A 182 9.91 -3.43 -0.77
C VAL A 182 11.26 -2.73 -0.88
N ALA A 183 11.36 -1.46 -0.50
CA ALA A 183 12.64 -0.74 -0.50
C ALA A 183 13.69 -1.44 0.38
N CYS A 184 13.30 -2.00 1.53
CA CYS A 184 14.16 -2.80 2.38
C CYS A 184 14.60 -4.10 1.71
N ALA A 185 13.74 -4.77 0.93
CA ALA A 185 14.14 -5.93 0.12
C ALA A 185 15.22 -5.57 -0.91
N PHE A 186 15.08 -4.41 -1.57
CA PHE A 186 16.11 -3.90 -2.47
C PHE A 186 17.40 -3.53 -1.72
N LEU A 187 17.30 -2.97 -0.52
CA LEU A 187 18.46 -2.69 0.34
C LEU A 187 19.21 -3.99 0.72
N GLY A 188 18.49 -5.05 1.10
CA GLY A 188 19.07 -6.36 1.37
C GLY A 188 19.79 -6.93 0.15
N ALA A 189 19.20 -6.78 -1.04
CA ALA A 189 19.83 -7.17 -2.30
C ALA A 189 21.12 -6.39 -2.59
N VAL A 190 21.09 -5.06 -2.42
CA VAL A 190 22.26 -4.19 -2.61
C VAL A 190 23.36 -4.54 -1.61
N LEU A 191 23.02 -4.84 -0.35
CA LEU A 191 24.01 -5.22 0.67
C LEU A 191 24.71 -6.55 0.33
N VAL A 192 23.94 -7.57 -0.08
CA VAL A 192 24.50 -8.86 -0.53
C VAL A 192 25.39 -8.66 -1.75
N HIS A 193 24.94 -7.85 -2.72
CA HIS A 193 25.74 -7.52 -3.89
C HIS A 193 27.04 -6.81 -3.52
N ALA A 194 26.98 -5.78 -2.65
CA ALA A 194 28.13 -5.04 -2.16
C ALA A 194 29.16 -5.95 -1.48
N ARG A 195 28.68 -6.92 -0.69
CA ARG A 195 29.55 -7.86 0.04
C ARG A 195 30.32 -8.79 -0.89
N LEU A 196 29.72 -9.14 -2.02
CA LEU A 196 30.30 -10.03 -3.03
C LEU A 196 31.25 -9.30 -3.98
N THR A 197 30.89 -8.10 -4.43
CA THR A 197 31.73 -7.32 -5.36
C THR A 197 32.85 -6.57 -4.68
N ARG A 198 32.73 -6.30 -3.37
CA ARG A 198 33.63 -5.41 -2.59
C ARG A 198 33.78 -4.02 -3.21
N ASP A 199 32.79 -3.59 -3.98
CA ASP A 199 32.74 -2.26 -4.53
C ASP A 199 32.48 -1.27 -3.38
N GLU A 200 33.50 -0.47 -3.05
CA GLU A 200 33.45 0.47 -1.92
C GLU A 200 32.28 1.45 -2.04
N MET A 201 31.95 1.87 -3.25
CA MET A 201 30.83 2.79 -3.49
C MET A 201 29.49 2.12 -3.21
N VAL A 202 29.29 0.88 -3.67
CA VAL A 202 28.07 0.12 -3.37
C VAL A 202 27.96 -0.13 -1.86
N VAL A 203 29.09 -0.39 -1.19
CA VAL A 203 29.14 -0.50 0.27
C VAL A 203 28.69 0.80 0.96
N GLN A 204 29.14 1.97 0.50
CA GLN A 204 28.72 3.25 1.08
C GLN A 204 27.21 3.52 0.87
N ILE A 205 26.67 3.22 -0.31
CA ILE A 205 25.24 3.33 -0.58
C ILE A 205 24.44 2.40 0.34
N ALA A 206 24.87 1.15 0.48
CA ALA A 206 24.24 0.18 1.37
C ALA A 206 24.27 0.70 2.82
N LYS A 207 25.43 1.15 3.31
CA LYS A 207 25.57 1.72 4.66
C LYS A 207 24.65 2.91 4.89
N HIS A 208 24.64 3.88 3.98
CA HIS A 208 23.78 5.06 4.09
C HIS A 208 22.31 4.68 4.21
N TRP A 209 21.80 3.85 3.28
CA TRP A 209 20.40 3.44 3.30
C TRP A 209 20.05 2.50 4.45
N THR A 210 20.98 1.66 4.91
CA THR A 210 20.80 0.84 6.12
C THR A 210 20.64 1.71 7.35
N ILE A 211 21.49 2.71 7.54
CA ILE A 211 21.38 3.63 8.68
C ILE A 211 20.08 4.43 8.59
N SER A 212 19.78 5.02 7.43
CA SER A 212 18.55 5.78 7.22
C SER A 212 17.32 4.91 7.50
N MET A 213 17.20 3.73 6.90
CA MET A 213 16.07 2.83 7.12
C MET A 213 15.96 2.37 8.57
N ALA A 214 17.08 2.10 9.25
CA ALA A 214 17.07 1.74 10.66
C ALA A 214 16.50 2.87 11.53
N ILE A 215 16.95 4.11 11.32
CA ILE A 215 16.43 5.28 12.04
C ILE A 215 14.93 5.45 11.80
N TRP A 216 14.50 5.40 10.54
CA TRP A 216 13.09 5.52 10.16
C TRP A 216 12.23 4.38 10.75
N SER A 217 12.77 3.16 10.81
CA SER A 217 12.07 2.00 11.38
C SER A 217 11.73 2.16 12.86
N LEU A 218 12.52 2.95 13.60
CA LEU A 218 12.32 3.16 15.04
C LEU A 218 11.30 4.25 15.34
N MET A 219 10.77 4.95 14.34
CA MET A 219 9.78 6.00 14.56
C MET A 219 8.40 5.39 14.89
N PRO A 220 7.66 5.97 15.85
CA PRO A 220 6.31 5.54 16.16
C PRO A 220 5.40 5.55 14.91
N GLY A 221 4.59 4.51 14.75
CA GLY A 221 3.70 4.35 13.59
C GLY A 221 4.37 3.80 12.33
N VAL A 222 5.67 3.50 12.37
CA VAL A 222 6.38 2.85 11.25
C VAL A 222 6.45 1.34 11.45
N SER A 223 6.33 0.59 10.35
CA SER A 223 6.39 -0.88 10.34
C SER A 223 7.83 -1.38 10.39
N TRP A 224 8.43 -1.42 11.59
CA TRP A 224 9.76 -2.01 11.76
C TRP A 224 9.77 -3.49 11.37
N ALA A 225 8.67 -4.21 11.64
CA ALA A 225 8.52 -5.62 11.28
C ALA A 225 8.50 -5.81 9.75
N GLY A 226 7.77 -4.95 9.02
CA GLY A 226 7.74 -4.96 7.56
C GLY A 226 9.11 -4.64 6.96
N HIS A 227 9.83 -3.67 7.52
CA HIS A 227 11.20 -3.34 7.09
C HIS A 227 12.15 -4.52 7.29
N LEU A 228 12.13 -5.15 8.47
CA LEU A 228 12.98 -6.30 8.80
C LEU A 228 12.67 -7.50 7.89
N ALA A 229 11.39 -7.84 7.72
CA ALA A 229 10.96 -8.93 6.86
C ALA A 229 11.36 -8.68 5.40
N GLY A 230 11.14 -7.46 4.89
CA GLY A 230 11.54 -7.06 3.55
C GLY A 230 13.04 -7.21 3.34
N PHE A 231 13.85 -6.64 4.24
CA PHE A 231 15.30 -6.76 4.21
C PHE A 231 15.79 -8.21 4.20
N ALA A 232 15.28 -9.04 5.12
CA ALA A 232 15.66 -10.44 5.24
C ALA A 232 15.31 -11.24 3.98
N LEU A 233 14.08 -11.09 3.47
CA LEU A 233 13.62 -11.78 2.26
C LEU A 233 14.43 -11.35 1.03
N GLY A 234 14.69 -10.05 0.86
CA GLY A 234 15.47 -9.54 -0.26
C GLY A 234 16.94 -9.97 -0.24
N ALA A 235 17.56 -9.97 0.94
CA ALA A 235 18.92 -10.48 1.13
C ALA A 235 18.99 -11.98 0.83
N LEU A 236 18.07 -12.78 1.39
CA LEU A 236 18.01 -14.23 1.16
C LEU A 236 17.82 -14.54 -0.32
N LEU A 237 16.83 -13.92 -0.96
CA LEU A 237 16.56 -14.12 -2.38
C LEU A 237 17.78 -13.79 -3.24
N THR A 238 18.48 -12.70 -2.93
CA THR A 238 19.67 -12.29 -3.67
C THR A 238 20.85 -13.24 -3.44
N ALA A 239 21.05 -13.73 -2.22
CA ALA A 239 22.07 -14.72 -1.93
C ALA A 239 21.82 -16.03 -2.71
N LEU A 240 20.57 -16.51 -2.72
CA LEU A 240 20.17 -17.69 -3.50
C LEU A 240 20.34 -17.45 -5.00
N TRP A 241 19.97 -16.26 -5.48
CA TRP A 241 20.11 -15.88 -6.90
C TRP A 241 21.56 -15.87 -7.38
N LEU A 242 22.48 -15.38 -6.53
CA LEU A 242 23.89 -15.26 -6.86
C LEU A 242 24.68 -16.55 -6.58
N ALA A 243 24.07 -17.54 -5.92
CA ALA A 243 24.71 -18.81 -5.63
C ALA A 243 25.25 -19.50 -6.92
N PRO A 244 26.41 -20.18 -6.86
CA PRO A 244 27.01 -20.85 -8.02
C PRO A 244 26.10 -21.90 -8.68
N MET A 245 25.27 -22.56 -7.88
CA MET A 245 24.29 -23.56 -8.29
C MET A 245 23.06 -22.97 -9.00
N ALA A 246 22.76 -21.67 -8.81
CA ALA A 246 21.63 -20.99 -9.43
C ALA A 246 21.92 -20.51 -10.87
N ARG A 247 22.99 -20.99 -11.52
CA ARG A 247 23.37 -20.57 -12.90
C ARG A 247 22.25 -20.81 -13.92
N ALA A 248 21.54 -21.94 -13.82
CA ALA A 248 20.40 -22.25 -14.70
C ALA A 248 19.21 -21.27 -14.51
N LEU A 249 18.95 -20.86 -13.26
CA LEU A 249 17.92 -19.90 -12.89
C LEU A 249 18.25 -18.47 -13.34
N ARG A 250 19.51 -18.19 -13.64
CA ARG A 250 19.98 -16.90 -14.19
C ARG A 250 19.93 -16.84 -15.73
N SER A 251 19.36 -17.83 -16.40
CA SER A 251 19.14 -17.74 -17.86
C SER A 251 18.22 -16.55 -18.19
N ARG A 252 18.39 -15.95 -19.37
CA ARG A 252 17.50 -14.85 -19.84
C ARG A 252 16.03 -15.27 -19.81
N ARG A 253 15.74 -16.53 -20.15
CA ARG A 253 14.39 -17.12 -20.13
C ARG A 253 13.84 -17.22 -18.71
N ALA A 254 14.62 -17.76 -17.75
CA ALA A 254 14.18 -17.86 -16.36
C ALA A 254 13.93 -16.48 -15.72
N ARG A 255 14.79 -15.49 -15.98
CA ARG A 255 14.56 -14.09 -15.54
C ARG A 255 13.25 -13.50 -16.07
N ARG A 256 12.99 -13.69 -17.37
CA ARG A 256 11.75 -13.21 -18.00
C ARG A 256 10.54 -13.94 -17.45
N ALA A 257 10.62 -15.25 -17.24
CA ALA A 257 9.54 -16.04 -16.65
C ALA A 257 9.23 -15.61 -15.22
N ALA A 258 10.25 -15.44 -14.36
CA ALA A 258 10.07 -14.97 -12.98
C ALA A 258 9.46 -13.56 -12.92
N GLY A 259 9.94 -12.65 -13.77
CA GLY A 259 9.37 -11.31 -13.90
C GLY A 259 7.92 -11.33 -14.38
N ALA A 260 7.62 -12.16 -15.40
CA ALA A 260 6.26 -12.32 -15.91
C ALA A 260 5.31 -12.92 -14.86
N LEU A 261 5.75 -13.95 -14.13
CA LEU A 261 4.97 -14.54 -13.03
C LEU A 261 4.68 -13.52 -11.93
N SER A 262 5.67 -12.70 -11.57
CA SER A 262 5.50 -11.62 -10.58
C SER A 262 4.48 -10.57 -11.06
N ALA A 263 4.56 -10.18 -12.34
CA ALA A 263 3.60 -9.26 -12.95
C ALA A 263 2.18 -9.85 -13.00
N VAL A 264 2.04 -11.12 -13.39
CA VAL A 264 0.75 -11.84 -13.40
C VAL A 264 0.17 -11.94 -11.99
N ALA A 265 0.99 -12.25 -10.97
CA ALA A 265 0.53 -12.29 -9.59
C ALA A 265 0.04 -10.93 -9.10
N LEU A 266 0.73 -9.84 -9.46
CA LEU A 266 0.28 -8.48 -9.15
C LEU A 266 -1.04 -8.14 -9.84
N LEU A 267 -1.16 -8.47 -11.13
CA LEU A 267 -2.41 -8.28 -11.89
C LEU A 267 -3.57 -9.10 -11.29
N ALA A 268 -3.31 -10.31 -10.81
CA ALA A 268 -4.30 -11.12 -10.09
C ALA A 268 -4.72 -10.46 -8.78
N CYS A 269 -3.78 -9.90 -8.01
CA CYS A 269 -4.10 -9.13 -6.80
C CYS A 269 -5.00 -7.93 -7.11
N VAL A 270 -4.69 -7.19 -8.19
CA VAL A 270 -5.53 -6.07 -8.65
C VAL A 270 -6.91 -6.54 -9.10
N ALA A 271 -6.99 -7.63 -9.86
CA ALA A 271 -8.26 -8.17 -10.35
C ALA A 271 -9.16 -8.65 -9.20
N LEU A 272 -8.59 -9.36 -8.22
CA LEU A 272 -9.30 -9.77 -6.99
C LEU A 272 -9.77 -8.55 -6.20
N HIS A 273 -8.92 -7.54 -6.04
CA HIS A 273 -9.28 -6.32 -5.35
C HIS A 273 -10.40 -5.57 -6.07
N LEU A 274 -10.32 -5.39 -7.39
CA LEU A 274 -11.40 -4.78 -8.15
C LEU A 274 -12.70 -5.58 -8.01
N ARG A 275 -12.64 -6.92 -8.06
CA ARG A 275 -13.81 -7.78 -7.86
C ARG A 275 -14.49 -7.54 -6.51
N GLU A 276 -13.73 -7.43 -5.43
CA GLU A 276 -14.29 -7.23 -4.08
C GLU A 276 -14.62 -5.77 -3.77
N ALA A 277 -13.85 -4.81 -4.30
CA ALA A 277 -14.02 -3.38 -4.06
C ALA A 277 -15.11 -2.73 -4.94
N LEU A 278 -15.36 -3.24 -6.15
CA LEU A 278 -16.41 -2.72 -7.04
C LEU A 278 -17.82 -2.82 -6.42
N PRO A 279 -18.21 -3.93 -5.76
CA PRO A 279 -19.43 -3.99 -4.96
C PRO A 279 -19.45 -2.95 -3.83
N ALA A 280 -18.35 -2.77 -3.08
CA ALA A 280 -18.27 -1.78 -2.02
C ALA A 280 -18.45 -0.33 -2.54
N LEU A 281 -17.95 -0.04 -3.75
CA LEU A 281 -18.18 1.22 -4.46
C LEU A 281 -19.63 1.39 -4.95
N ARG A 282 -20.22 0.32 -5.50
CA ARG A 282 -21.62 0.32 -5.96
C ARG A 282 -22.62 0.47 -4.82
N TYR A 283 -22.22 0.09 -3.61
CA TYR A 283 -23.08 0.13 -2.44
C TYR A 283 -22.56 1.09 -1.38
N ARG A 284 -22.21 2.31 -1.78
CA ARG A 284 -21.91 3.42 -0.88
C ARG A 284 -22.90 3.57 0.28
N LYS A 285 -24.17 3.19 0.04
CA LYS A 285 -25.24 3.13 1.05
C LYS A 285 -24.99 2.06 2.14
N PHE A 286 -24.41 0.90 1.81
CA PHE A 286 -24.00 -0.11 2.80
C PHE A 286 -22.91 0.42 3.74
N ASN A 287 -21.91 1.12 3.21
CA ASN A 287 -20.81 1.64 4.03
C ASN A 287 -21.26 2.80 4.93
N LEU A 288 -22.14 3.66 4.42
CA LEU A 288 -22.76 4.70 5.23
C LEU A 288 -23.54 4.07 6.39
N VAL A 289 -24.43 3.10 6.13
CA VAL A 289 -25.18 2.43 7.20
C VAL A 289 -24.28 1.72 8.22
N ASP A 290 -23.19 1.09 7.81
CA ASP A 290 -22.22 0.49 8.74
C ASP A 290 -21.56 1.52 9.65
N GLU A 291 -21.14 2.67 9.11
CA GLU A 291 -20.54 3.74 9.90
C GLU A 291 -21.52 4.33 10.89
N LEU A 292 -22.79 4.49 10.50
CA LEU A 292 -23.84 4.92 11.42
C LEU A 292 -24.08 3.88 12.50
N ALA A 293 -24.11 2.60 12.16
CA ALA A 293 -24.27 1.52 13.12
C ALA A 293 -23.14 1.51 14.17
N VAL A 294 -21.88 1.63 13.73
CA VAL A 294 -20.71 1.66 14.63
C VAL A 294 -20.71 2.91 15.50
N ARG A 295 -20.94 4.09 14.90
CA ARG A 295 -20.93 5.36 15.63
C ARG A 295 -22.04 5.41 16.68
N LEU A 296 -23.21 4.92 16.33
CA LEU A 296 -24.36 4.82 17.21
C LEU A 296 -24.15 3.82 18.35
N TYR A 297 -23.53 2.68 18.06
CA TYR A 297 -23.13 1.72 19.09
C TYR A 297 -22.16 2.36 20.10
N ASN A 298 -21.15 3.09 19.63
CA ASN A 298 -20.19 3.78 20.49
C ASN A 298 -20.83 4.89 21.32
N ASP A 299 -21.73 5.68 20.73
CA ASP A 299 -22.44 6.72 21.47
C ASP A 299 -23.37 6.13 22.55
N LEU A 300 -24.04 5.02 22.25
CA LEU A 300 -24.87 4.31 23.23
C LEU A 300 -24.04 3.67 24.35
N SER A 301 -22.88 3.08 24.04
CA SER A 301 -22.01 2.44 25.03
C SER A 301 -21.32 3.46 25.95
N GLU A 302 -21.02 4.65 25.43
CA GLU A 302 -20.42 5.75 26.19
C GLU A 302 -21.45 6.69 26.84
N GLY A 303 -22.75 6.39 26.69
CA GLY A 303 -23.84 7.19 27.27
C GLY A 303 -23.99 8.59 26.67
N ARG A 304 -23.44 8.82 25.47
CA ARG A 304 -23.58 10.09 24.74
C ARG A 304 -24.97 10.22 24.14
N SER A 305 -25.57 11.39 24.30
CA SER A 305 -26.88 11.73 23.75
C SER A 305 -26.82 12.65 22.52
N ASP A 306 -25.63 13.11 22.12
CA ASP A 306 -25.47 13.96 20.93
C ASP A 306 -25.69 13.12 19.66
N ARG A 307 -26.70 13.53 18.89
CA ARG A 307 -27.11 12.87 17.64
C ARG A 307 -27.19 13.84 16.48
N SER A 308 -26.56 15.01 16.60
CA SER A 308 -26.48 16.01 15.51
C SER A 308 -25.91 15.42 14.20
N TRP A 309 -25.11 14.35 14.30
CA TRP A 309 -24.57 13.62 13.16
C TRP A 309 -25.62 12.76 12.42
N ALA A 310 -26.68 12.31 13.10
CA ALA A 310 -27.66 11.36 12.57
C ALA A 310 -28.47 11.97 11.43
N GLU A 311 -28.93 13.22 11.59
CA GLU A 311 -29.62 13.94 10.53
C GLU A 311 -28.76 14.14 9.28
N ALA A 312 -27.48 14.48 9.46
CA ALA A 312 -26.55 14.66 8.34
C ALA A 312 -26.38 13.34 7.57
N ALA A 313 -26.28 12.24 8.30
CA ALA A 313 -26.14 10.92 7.70
C ALA A 313 -27.42 10.37 7.06
N LEU A 314 -28.60 10.67 7.62
CA LEU A 314 -29.89 10.35 6.99
C LEU A 314 -30.05 11.11 5.68
N ARG A 315 -29.67 12.40 5.64
CA ARG A 315 -29.61 13.20 4.40
C ARG A 315 -28.66 12.59 3.36
N ASP A 316 -27.49 12.12 3.79
CA ASP A 316 -26.55 11.44 2.90
C ASP A 316 -27.09 10.07 2.40
N LEU A 317 -27.83 9.34 3.24
CA LEU A 317 -28.47 8.06 2.88
C LEU A 317 -29.53 8.25 1.79
N ASP A 318 -30.31 9.32 1.85
CA ASP A 318 -31.36 9.62 0.87
C ASP A 318 -30.80 10.05 -0.50
N GLN A 319 -29.63 10.68 -0.52
CA GLN A 319 -28.97 11.09 -1.77
C GLN A 319 -28.30 9.93 -2.51
N ILE A 320 -28.04 8.81 -1.84
CA ILE A 320 -27.44 7.62 -2.44
C ILE A 320 -28.57 6.66 -2.87
N GLY A 321 -28.53 6.18 -4.12
CA GLY A 321 -29.57 5.33 -4.72
C GLY A 321 -30.00 4.11 -3.88
N PRO A 322 -31.14 3.48 -4.18
CA PRO A 322 -31.75 2.47 -3.31
C PRO A 322 -30.84 1.27 -3.04
N LEU A 323 -30.92 0.72 -1.82
CA LEU A 323 -30.25 -0.54 -1.49
C LEU A 323 -30.77 -1.66 -2.42
N PRO A 324 -29.97 -2.71 -2.71
CA PRO A 324 -30.46 -3.88 -3.44
C PRO A 324 -31.63 -4.53 -2.70
N GLY A 325 -32.58 -5.11 -3.44
CA GLY A 325 -33.87 -5.63 -2.92
C GLY A 325 -33.84 -6.23 -1.50
N PRO A 326 -32.97 -7.21 -1.19
CA PRO A 326 -32.94 -7.87 0.13
C PRO A 326 -32.61 -6.94 1.31
N TRP A 327 -32.14 -5.73 1.05
CA TRP A 327 -31.58 -4.80 2.04
C TRP A 327 -32.38 -3.52 2.19
N GLN A 328 -33.37 -3.30 1.32
CA GLN A 328 -34.24 -2.13 1.39
C GLN A 328 -35.06 -2.13 2.69
N GLU A 329 -35.58 -3.28 3.09
CA GLU A 329 -36.33 -3.45 4.34
C GLU A 329 -35.45 -3.18 5.57
N LEU A 330 -34.22 -3.70 5.56
CA LEU A 330 -33.28 -3.53 6.67
C LEU A 330 -32.83 -2.07 6.84
N GLY A 331 -32.55 -1.39 5.72
CA GLY A 331 -32.24 0.04 5.72
C GLY A 331 -33.43 0.90 6.19
N GLY A 332 -34.65 0.56 5.77
CA GLY A 332 -35.87 1.23 6.22
C GLY A 332 -36.14 1.07 7.72
N ALA A 333 -35.86 -0.11 8.28
CA ALA A 333 -35.98 -0.36 9.72
C ALA A 333 -34.97 0.47 10.54
N LEU A 334 -33.73 0.62 10.05
CA LEU A 334 -32.72 1.49 10.68
C LEU A 334 -33.15 2.95 10.68
N ALA A 335 -33.59 3.48 9.53
CA ALA A 335 -34.08 4.85 9.41
C ALA A 335 -35.28 5.11 10.35
N THR A 336 -36.26 4.21 10.36
CA THR A 336 -37.45 4.32 11.23
C THR A 336 -37.09 4.36 12.71
N ASN A 337 -36.13 3.53 13.14
CA ASN A 337 -35.68 3.48 14.53
C ASN A 337 -34.82 4.69 14.92
N LEU A 338 -34.07 5.27 13.97
CA LEU A 338 -33.33 6.52 14.14
C LEU A 338 -34.29 7.71 14.30
N ASP A 339 -35.30 7.84 13.44
CA ASP A 339 -36.32 8.89 13.53
C ASP A 339 -37.12 8.80 14.84
N ALA A 340 -37.45 7.56 15.25
CA ALA A 340 -38.13 7.28 16.51
C ALA A 340 -37.34 7.72 17.75
N LEU A 341 -36.03 7.90 17.62
CA LEU A 341 -35.08 8.24 18.67
C LEU A 341 -34.76 9.74 18.73
N ASP A 342 -34.95 10.47 17.63
CA ASP A 342 -34.71 11.91 17.51
C ASP A 342 -35.94 12.75 17.90
N ALA A 343 -37.13 12.13 17.94
CA ALA A 343 -38.35 12.77 18.39
C ALA A 343 -38.22 13.30 19.84
N THR A 344 -38.22 14.63 19.98
CA THR A 344 -37.89 15.40 21.19
C THR A 344 -38.86 15.21 22.37
N GLU A 345 -40.05 14.64 22.15
CA GLU A 345 -41.17 14.61 23.13
C GLU A 345 -41.49 13.21 23.71
N ARG A 346 -40.57 12.23 23.64
CA ARG A 346 -40.88 10.85 24.08
C ARG A 346 -40.52 10.53 25.53
N SER A 347 -41.34 9.66 26.13
CA SER A 347 -41.13 9.11 27.47
C SER A 347 -39.83 8.28 27.54
N PRO A 348 -39.21 8.11 28.73
CA PRO A 348 -38.01 7.29 28.91
C PRO A 348 -38.18 5.84 28.40
N GLU A 349 -39.39 5.30 28.50
CA GLU A 349 -39.73 3.93 28.13
C GLU A 349 -39.87 3.75 26.60
N GLU A 350 -40.33 4.79 25.89
CA GLU A 350 -40.34 4.82 24.42
C GLU A 350 -38.94 4.98 23.85
N ARG A 351 -38.08 5.81 24.47
CA ARG A 351 -36.67 5.92 24.09
C ARG A 351 -35.94 4.60 24.27
N ARG A 352 -36.17 3.91 25.39
CA ARG A 352 -35.59 2.58 25.65
C ARG A 352 -36.03 1.55 24.61
N ARG A 353 -37.31 1.54 24.24
CA ARG A 353 -37.84 0.66 23.18
C ARG A 353 -37.24 0.96 21.82
N ALA A 354 -37.10 2.23 21.45
CA ALA A 354 -36.50 2.65 20.19
C ALA A 354 -35.00 2.30 20.13
N THR A 355 -34.25 2.50 21.22
CA THR A 355 -32.85 2.06 21.34
C THR A 355 -32.72 0.54 21.20
N GLN A 356 -33.60 -0.24 21.82
CA GLN A 356 -33.59 -1.71 21.67
C GLN A 356 -34.01 -2.17 20.26
N GLY A 357 -34.90 -1.45 19.59
CA GLY A 357 -35.26 -1.71 18.19
C GLY A 357 -34.07 -1.46 17.27
N LEU A 358 -33.40 -0.34 17.47
CA LEU A 358 -32.21 0.07 16.74
C LEU A 358 -31.05 -0.91 16.90
N VAL A 359 -30.72 -1.31 18.13
CA VAL A 359 -29.67 -2.31 18.40
C VAL A 359 -29.98 -3.62 17.67
N ARG A 360 -31.23 -4.09 17.70
CA ARG A 360 -31.65 -5.29 16.96
C ARG A 360 -31.52 -5.13 15.44
N SER A 361 -31.87 -3.97 14.90
CA SER A 361 -31.69 -3.68 13.47
C SER A 361 -30.20 -3.67 13.08
N ILE A 362 -29.34 -3.11 13.93
CA ILE A 362 -27.88 -3.12 13.75
C ILE A 362 -27.33 -4.55 13.81
N ASP A 363 -27.72 -5.35 14.81
CA ASP A 363 -27.27 -6.74 14.94
C ASP A 363 -27.69 -7.58 13.72
N THR A 364 -28.94 -7.41 13.28
CA THR A 364 -29.47 -8.10 12.10
C THR A 364 -28.71 -7.66 10.84
N TRP A 365 -28.41 -6.38 10.72
CA TRP A 365 -27.62 -5.83 9.63
C TRP A 365 -26.21 -6.40 9.59
N ILE A 366 -25.53 -6.44 10.74
CA ILE A 366 -24.20 -7.05 10.88
C ILE A 366 -24.23 -8.52 10.48
N GLU A 367 -25.22 -9.29 10.96
CA GLU A 367 -25.33 -10.72 10.68
C GLU A 367 -25.69 -11.04 9.23
N GLU A 368 -26.60 -10.30 8.62
CA GLU A 368 -26.87 -10.45 7.19
C GLU A 368 -25.65 -10.03 6.36
N ARG A 369 -24.90 -9.00 6.79
CA ARG A 369 -23.71 -8.53 6.07
C ARG A 369 -22.59 -9.56 6.14
N LYS A 370 -22.36 -10.14 7.32
CA LYS A 370 -21.50 -11.32 7.48
C LYS A 370 -21.96 -12.45 6.56
N ARG A 371 -23.24 -12.80 6.54
CA ARG A 371 -23.77 -13.87 5.67
C ARG A 371 -23.61 -13.56 4.19
N TYR A 372 -23.78 -12.31 3.76
CA TYR A 372 -23.57 -11.89 2.37
C TYR A 372 -22.11 -11.98 1.96
N LEU A 373 -21.18 -11.50 2.80
CA LEU A 373 -19.74 -11.63 2.59
C LEU A 373 -19.31 -13.11 2.57
N THR A 374 -19.86 -13.94 3.46
CA THR A 374 -19.62 -15.39 3.48
C THR A 374 -20.20 -16.11 2.26
N ARG A 375 -21.36 -15.70 1.74
CA ARG A 375 -21.91 -16.27 0.50
C ARG A 375 -21.05 -15.89 -0.71
N LEU A 376 -20.62 -14.63 -0.77
CA LEU A 376 -19.65 -14.15 -1.76
C LEU A 376 -18.36 -14.98 -1.71
N SER A 377 -17.82 -15.26 -0.52
CA SER A 377 -16.63 -16.11 -0.38
C SER A 377 -16.88 -17.58 -0.74
N SER A 378 -18.07 -18.14 -0.45
CA SER A 378 -18.40 -19.55 -0.74
C SER A 378 -18.61 -19.87 -2.23
N VAL A 379 -19.02 -18.89 -3.04
CA VAL A 379 -19.13 -19.02 -4.51
C VAL A 379 -17.74 -18.99 -5.17
N LEU A 380 -16.71 -18.61 -4.42
CA LEU A 380 -15.38 -18.28 -4.92
C LEU A 380 -14.34 -19.08 -4.14
N CYS A 381 -14.25 -20.42 -4.33
CA CYS A 381 -13.27 -21.37 -3.74
C CYS A 381 -12.06 -20.75 -3.01
N VAL A 382 -12.27 -20.15 -1.84
CA VAL A 382 -11.25 -19.59 -0.96
C VAL A 382 -11.80 -19.77 0.45
N GLU A 383 -11.41 -20.88 1.06
CA GLU A 383 -11.74 -21.18 2.45
C GLU A 383 -10.71 -20.47 3.33
N PRO A 384 -11.13 -19.47 4.12
CA PRO A 384 -10.77 -19.53 5.53
C PRO A 384 -11.90 -18.98 6.40
N LEU A 385 -12.21 -19.67 7.51
CA LEU A 385 -12.60 -19.12 8.81
C LEU A 385 -13.14 -20.25 9.73
N ARG A 386 -12.31 -21.27 9.99
CA ARG A 386 -12.63 -22.31 10.98
C ARG A 386 -12.46 -21.86 12.44
N HIS A 387 -11.78 -20.74 12.71
CA HIS A 387 -11.35 -20.39 14.07
C HIS A 387 -12.21 -19.38 14.85
N VAL A 388 -13.32 -18.89 14.29
CA VAL A 388 -14.27 -18.05 15.05
C VAL A 388 -15.23 -18.89 15.90
N ARG A 389 -15.28 -20.21 15.68
CA ARG A 389 -16.22 -21.12 16.36
C ARG A 389 -15.82 -21.48 17.80
N GLU A 390 -14.62 -21.13 18.26
CA GLU A 390 -14.10 -21.57 19.56
C GLU A 390 -14.17 -20.50 20.66
N ARG A 391 -14.70 -19.30 20.39
CA ARG A 391 -14.83 -18.21 21.39
C ARG A 391 -16.18 -17.49 21.38
N ALA A 392 -17.25 -18.19 21.01
CA ALA A 392 -18.63 -17.85 21.33
C ALA A 392 -19.24 -19.04 22.06
#